data_AF-A0A914JMD0-F1
#
_entry.id   AF-A0A914JMD0-F1
#
_cell.length_a   1.000
_cell.length_b   1.000
_cell.length_c   1.000
_cell.angle_alpha   90.00
_cell.angle_beta   90.00
_cell.angle_gamma   90.00
#
_symmetry.space_group_name_H-M   'P 1'
#
loop_
_entity.id
_entity.type
_entity.pdbx_description
1 polymer ?
#
loop_
_entity_poly.entity_id
_entity_poly.type
_entity_poly.pdbx_seq_one_letter_code
_entity_poly.pdbx_strand_id
1 'polypeptide(L)'
;MARVRRDEAKAAAEEMEKQQRIRIAENEDRIRRMRAETSNDDVATFGGQLAIGEDGHVNLFAVNETTRNHEMKNKEAEAEKKKEMDDREHKLGIKIKFGDLPATPWYLKPIERPYLDPEEPPPVPVPSEPAKPEKQEVKEAEAEKKKEMDDREHKLGIKIKFGDLPATPWYLKPIERPYLDPEEPPPVPVPSEPAKPEKQEVKVKKEKKKKRRHSSSSSDSSEKKQSKLAKLRQERLERERIEKKREFELLHPEVRIAQAAARRKEAEEGRYNSQFNPQLARQNRHHR
;
A
#
# COMPACT_ATOMS: atom_id res chain seq x y z
N MET A 1 22.26 21.22 16.66
CA MET A 1 21.77 19.84 16.87
C MET A 1 20.69 19.41 15.87
N ALA A 2 19.49 20.02 15.82
CA ALA A 2 18.41 19.54 14.93
C ALA A 2 18.58 19.81 13.41
N ARG A 3 19.49 20.71 13.02
CA ARG A 3 19.83 20.98 11.60
C ARG A 3 20.85 19.97 11.07
N VAL A 4 21.94 19.78 11.81
CA VAL A 4 22.96 18.74 11.59
C VAL A 4 22.31 17.37 11.37
N ARG A 5 21.36 16.96 12.21
CA ARG A 5 20.63 15.69 12.02
C ARG A 5 19.80 15.61 10.74
N ARG A 6 19.29 16.73 10.22
CA ARG A 6 18.58 16.75 8.93
C ARG A 6 19.55 16.69 7.77
N ASP A 7 20.70 17.35 7.88
CA ASP A 7 21.74 17.36 6.86
C ASP A 7 22.42 15.98 6.78
N GLU A 8 22.69 15.35 7.93
CA GLU A 8 23.16 13.96 8.05
C GLU A 8 22.13 12.97 7.50
N ALA A 9 20.84 13.13 7.82
CA ALA A 9 19.80 12.26 7.28
C ALA A 9 19.61 12.43 5.77
N LYS A 10 19.80 13.65 5.25
CA LYS A 10 19.74 13.92 3.82
C LYS A 10 20.96 13.33 3.10
N ALA A 11 22.16 13.47 3.67
CA ALA A 11 23.38 12.86 3.15
C ALA A 11 23.26 11.31 3.13
N ALA A 12 22.74 10.72 4.21
CA ALA A 12 22.50 9.28 4.26
C ALA A 12 21.45 8.80 3.23
N ALA A 13 20.38 9.57 3.02
CA ALA A 13 19.38 9.24 2.00
C ALA A 13 19.96 9.28 0.57
N GLU A 14 20.75 10.31 0.26
CA GLU A 14 21.41 10.45 -1.05
C GLU A 14 22.45 9.35 -1.30
N GLU A 15 23.13 8.88 -0.25
CA GLU A 15 24.06 7.74 -0.34
C GLU A 15 23.32 6.42 -0.62
N MET A 16 22.19 6.19 0.06
CA MET A 16 21.36 5.00 -0.17
C MET A 16 20.78 4.97 -1.59
N GLU A 17 20.35 6.11 -2.13
CA GLU A 17 19.86 6.20 -3.51
C GLU A 17 20.97 5.89 -4.54
N LYS A 18 22.21 6.35 -4.30
CA LYS A 18 23.36 6.00 -5.13
C LYS A 18 23.65 4.50 -5.09
N GLN A 19 23.65 3.90 -3.90
CA GLN A 19 23.85 2.45 -3.75
C GLN A 19 22.73 1.64 -4.41
N GLN A 20 21.48 2.08 -4.30
CA GLN A 20 20.35 1.44 -4.99
C GLN A 20 20.53 1.50 -6.50
N ARG A 21 20.95 2.64 -7.04
CA ARG A 21 21.20 2.81 -8.46
C ARG A 21 22.35 1.92 -8.95
N ILE A 22 23.42 1.82 -8.17
CA ILE A 22 24.54 0.90 -8.44
C ILE A 22 24.04 -0.55 -8.44
N ARG A 23 23.31 -0.98 -7.40
CA ARG A 23 22.75 -2.34 -7.33
C ARG A 23 21.81 -2.66 -8.49
N ILE A 24 20.98 -1.71 -8.90
CA ILE A 24 20.08 -1.87 -10.05
C ILE A 24 20.92 -2.03 -11.34
N ALA A 25 21.90 -1.16 -11.56
CA ALA A 25 22.79 -1.25 -12.72
C ALA A 25 23.56 -2.58 -12.75
N GLU A 26 24.11 -3.02 -11.62
CA GLU A 26 24.80 -4.33 -11.50
C GLU A 26 23.86 -5.51 -11.80
N ASN A 27 22.62 -5.46 -11.30
CA ASN A 27 21.61 -6.48 -11.61
C ASN A 27 21.22 -6.47 -13.09
N GLU A 28 21.01 -5.29 -13.66
CA GLU A 28 20.70 -5.12 -15.09
C GLU A 28 21.84 -5.64 -15.97
N ASP A 29 23.09 -5.34 -15.63
CA ASP A 29 24.27 -5.79 -16.37
C ASP A 29 24.51 -7.29 -16.20
N ARG A 30 24.28 -7.85 -15.00
CA ARG A 30 24.26 -9.31 -14.79
C ARG A 30 23.21 -9.96 -15.69
N ILE A 31 21.99 -9.42 -15.72
CA ILE A 31 20.91 -9.95 -16.56
C ILE A 31 21.25 -9.80 -18.05
N ARG A 32 21.82 -8.67 -18.48
CA ARG A 32 22.29 -8.49 -19.87
C ARG A 32 23.34 -9.53 -20.23
N ARG A 33 24.30 -9.81 -19.34
CA ARG A 33 25.33 -10.83 -19.55
C ARG A 33 24.72 -12.22 -19.67
N MET A 34 23.86 -12.61 -18.71
CA MET A 34 23.14 -13.89 -18.75
C MET A 34 22.31 -14.02 -20.03
N ARG A 35 21.60 -12.96 -20.45
CA ARG A 35 20.82 -12.96 -21.69
C ARG A 35 21.71 -13.08 -22.92
N ALA A 36 22.84 -12.40 -22.95
CA ALA A 36 23.81 -12.51 -24.05
C ALA A 36 24.43 -13.91 -24.12
N GLU A 37 24.73 -14.53 -22.98
CA GLU A 37 25.20 -15.93 -22.89
C GLU A 37 24.12 -16.88 -23.42
N THR A 38 22.88 -16.80 -22.93
CA THR A 38 21.77 -17.64 -23.42
C THR A 38 21.32 -17.34 -24.84
N SER A 39 21.67 -16.15 -25.37
CA SER A 39 21.35 -15.77 -26.74
C SER A 39 22.36 -16.32 -27.73
N ASN A 40 23.53 -16.78 -27.27
CA ASN A 40 24.55 -17.42 -28.11
C ASN A 40 24.48 -18.96 -28.04
N ASP A 41 23.82 -19.52 -27.03
CA ASP A 41 23.57 -20.95 -26.92
C ASP A 41 22.34 -21.34 -27.75
N ASP A 42 22.58 -21.79 -28.98
CA ASP A 42 21.62 -22.58 -29.77
C ASP A 42 21.07 -23.71 -28.88
N VAL A 43 19.74 -23.76 -28.76
CA VAL A 43 18.95 -24.63 -27.89
C VAL A 43 19.40 -26.09 -27.97
N ALA A 44 20.31 -26.48 -27.06
CA ALA A 44 20.57 -27.88 -26.77
C ALA A 44 19.35 -28.44 -26.05
N THR A 45 18.70 -29.39 -26.71
CA THR A 45 17.64 -30.26 -26.23
C THR A 45 18.03 -30.87 -24.88
N PHE A 46 17.71 -30.20 -23.77
CA PHE A 46 17.79 -30.81 -22.45
C PHE A 46 16.61 -31.76 -22.33
N GLY A 47 16.86 -33.03 -22.63
CA GLY A 47 15.97 -34.16 -22.39
C GLY A 47 15.71 -34.32 -20.90
N GLY A 48 14.92 -33.40 -20.34
CA GLY A 48 14.35 -33.54 -19.00
C GLY A 48 13.37 -34.68 -19.05
N GLN A 49 13.80 -35.84 -18.55
CA GLN A 49 12.97 -37.02 -18.36
C GLN A 49 11.82 -36.63 -17.42
N LEU A 50 10.67 -36.27 -18.01
CA LEU A 50 9.46 -35.98 -17.28
C LEU A 50 9.10 -37.27 -16.53
N ALA A 51 9.21 -37.23 -15.21
CA ALA A 51 8.79 -38.33 -14.36
C ALA A 51 7.26 -38.46 -14.47
N ILE A 52 6.82 -39.38 -15.33
CA ILE A 52 5.43 -39.81 -15.43
C ILE A 52 5.19 -40.69 -14.21
N GLY A 53 4.29 -40.26 -13.31
CA GLY A 53 3.89 -41.08 -12.16
C GLY A 53 3.18 -42.36 -12.62
N GLU A 54 3.09 -43.36 -11.75
CA GLU A 54 2.45 -44.66 -12.05
C GLU A 54 0.99 -44.51 -12.55
N ASP A 55 0.37 -43.38 -12.23
CA ASP A 55 -1.01 -43.01 -12.58
C ASP A 55 -1.13 -42.28 -13.94
N GLY A 56 -0.04 -42.19 -14.71
CA GLY A 56 0.03 -41.45 -15.98
C GLY A 56 0.03 -39.92 -15.84
N HIS A 57 0.02 -39.39 -14.61
CA HIS A 57 0.12 -37.95 -14.36
C HIS A 57 1.56 -37.47 -14.48
N VAL A 58 1.76 -36.39 -15.24
CA VAL A 58 3.08 -35.78 -15.44
C VAL A 58 3.36 -34.83 -14.28
N ASN A 59 4.29 -35.19 -13.40
CA ASN A 59 4.66 -34.34 -12.27
C ASN A 59 5.68 -33.27 -12.72
N LEU A 60 5.16 -32.13 -13.17
CA LEU A 60 5.96 -30.95 -13.54
C LEU A 60 6.77 -30.37 -12.37
N PHE A 61 6.46 -30.74 -11.13
CA PHE A 61 7.09 -30.21 -9.92
C PHE A 61 8.17 -31.10 -9.32
N ALA A 62 8.30 -32.36 -9.75
CA ALA A 62 9.28 -33.30 -9.19
C ALA A 62 10.74 -32.83 -9.36
N VAL A 63 11.05 -32.19 -10.49
CA VAL A 63 12.38 -31.61 -10.76
C VAL A 63 12.65 -30.40 -9.86
N ASN A 64 11.61 -29.65 -9.50
CA ASN A 64 11.74 -28.43 -8.70
C ASN A 64 11.83 -28.71 -7.19
N GLU A 65 11.31 -29.82 -6.70
CA GLU A 65 11.46 -30.20 -5.29
C GLU A 65 12.87 -30.71 -4.97
N THR A 66 13.53 -31.31 -5.96
CA THR A 66 14.88 -31.88 -5.82
C THR A 66 15.99 -30.88 -6.15
N THR A 67 15.75 -29.92 -7.05
CA THR A 67 16.80 -28.98 -7.52
C THR A 67 16.65 -27.55 -7.00
N ARG A 68 15.58 -27.22 -6.26
CA ARG A 68 15.39 -25.86 -5.74
C ARG A 68 16.09 -25.68 -4.40
N ASN A 69 17.40 -25.44 -4.47
CA ASN A 69 18.18 -24.57 -3.58
C ASN A 69 17.65 -24.46 -2.13
N HIS A 70 17.73 -25.56 -1.39
CA HIS A 70 17.37 -25.58 0.02
C HIS A 70 18.49 -25.05 0.95
N GLU A 71 19.67 -24.64 0.43
CA GLU A 71 20.87 -24.55 1.27
C GLU A 71 21.60 -23.22 1.34
N MET A 72 21.14 -22.14 0.68
CA MET A 72 21.82 -20.84 0.85
C MET A 72 20.83 -19.74 1.21
N LYS A 73 20.06 -19.97 2.29
CA LYS A 73 19.48 -18.86 3.04
C LYS A 73 20.63 -18.14 3.73
N ASN A 74 20.79 -16.85 3.44
CA ASN A 74 21.85 -16.05 4.02
C ASN A 74 21.66 -15.98 5.54
N LYS A 75 22.49 -16.68 6.32
CA LYS A 75 22.34 -16.84 7.78
C LYS A 75 22.22 -15.50 8.51
N GLU A 76 22.89 -14.49 7.98
CA GLU A 76 22.85 -13.12 8.49
C GLU A 76 21.47 -12.48 8.33
N ALA A 77 20.79 -12.69 7.20
CA ALA A 77 19.48 -12.13 6.93
C ALA A 77 18.37 -12.76 7.77
N GLU A 78 18.51 -14.03 8.17
CA GLU A 78 17.57 -14.68 9.09
C GLU A 78 17.79 -14.22 10.53
N ALA A 79 19.06 -14.03 10.93
CA ALA A 79 19.39 -13.48 12.24
C ALA A 79 18.92 -12.03 12.39
N GLU A 80 19.03 -11.21 11.34
CA GLU A 80 18.53 -9.83 11.32
C GLU A 80 17.01 -9.78 11.40
N LYS A 81 16.30 -10.59 10.61
CA LYS A 81 14.83 -10.73 10.71
C LYS A 81 14.38 -11.18 12.09
N LYS A 82 15.13 -12.10 12.72
CA LYS A 82 14.83 -12.56 14.08
C LYS A 82 15.00 -11.45 15.11
N LYS A 83 16.05 -10.63 14.99
CA LYS A 83 16.25 -9.45 15.85
C LYS A 83 15.17 -8.40 15.64
N GLU A 84 14.81 -8.12 14.39
CA GLU A 84 13.73 -7.18 14.07
C GLU A 84 12.37 -7.64 14.62
N MET A 85 12.08 -8.94 14.52
CA MET A 85 10.88 -9.53 15.13
C MET A 85 10.93 -9.44 16.66
N ASP A 86 12.05 -9.76 17.28
CA ASP A 86 12.23 -9.65 18.73
C ASP A 86 12.08 -8.20 19.23
N ASP A 87 12.63 -7.24 18.50
CA ASP A 87 12.49 -5.81 18.80
C ASP A 87 11.05 -5.33 18.60
N ARG A 88 10.36 -5.83 17.56
CA ARG A 88 8.95 -5.54 17.30
C ARG A 88 8.06 -6.12 18.39
N GLU A 89 8.29 -7.36 18.79
CA GLU A 89 7.54 -8.01 19.88
C GLU A 89 7.81 -7.35 21.22
N HIS A 90 9.06 -6.95 21.49
CA HIS A 90 9.43 -6.16 22.65
C HIS A 90 8.73 -4.80 22.65
N LYS A 91 8.69 -4.12 21.49
CA LYS A 91 8.02 -2.83 21.32
C LYS A 91 6.50 -2.93 21.50
N LEU A 92 5.91 -4.05 21.09
CA LEU A 92 4.49 -4.36 21.29
C LEU A 92 4.19 -4.87 22.71
N GLY A 93 5.20 -5.04 23.57
CA GLY A 93 5.03 -5.59 24.91
C GLY A 93 4.63 -7.07 24.95
N ILE A 94 4.73 -7.76 23.82
CA ILE A 94 4.45 -9.20 23.69
C ILE A 94 5.63 -9.99 24.27
N LYS A 95 6.86 -9.54 23.98
CA LYS A 95 8.09 -10.14 24.51
C LYS A 95 8.62 -9.30 25.66
N ILE A 96 8.23 -9.67 26.88
CA ILE A 96 8.82 -9.14 28.11
C ILE A 96 10.09 -9.94 28.39
N LYS A 97 11.26 -9.29 28.47
CA LYS A 97 12.51 -9.98 28.78
C LYS A 97 12.45 -10.48 30.23
N PHE A 98 12.84 -11.75 30.43
CA PHE A 98 12.93 -12.39 31.74
C PHE A 98 13.92 -11.58 32.61
N GLY A 99 13.40 -10.73 33.49
CA GLY A 99 14.19 -9.74 34.26
C GLY A 99 13.48 -8.40 34.45
N ASP A 100 12.63 -8.01 33.50
CA ASP A 100 11.80 -6.79 33.60
C ASP A 100 10.43 -7.04 34.27
N LEU A 101 10.19 -8.29 34.69
CA LEU A 101 8.98 -8.65 35.44
C LEU A 101 9.07 -8.06 36.85
N PRO A 102 8.07 -7.28 37.31
CA PRO A 102 8.02 -6.88 38.71
C PRO A 102 7.98 -8.14 39.60
N ALA A 103 8.73 -8.11 40.71
CA ALA A 103 8.80 -9.24 41.66
C ALA A 103 7.42 -9.69 42.14
N THR A 104 6.45 -8.78 42.19
CA THR A 104 5.03 -9.08 42.39
C THR A 104 4.29 -8.97 41.05
N PRO A 105 3.75 -10.08 40.53
CA PRO A 105 2.98 -10.04 39.30
C PRO A 105 1.69 -9.24 39.52
N TRP A 106 1.18 -8.63 38.46
CA TRP A 106 0.09 -7.65 38.54
C TRP A 106 -1.19 -8.16 39.23
N TYR A 107 -1.46 -9.48 39.16
CA TYR A 107 -2.61 -10.12 39.80
C TYR A 107 -2.44 -10.34 41.31
N LEU A 108 -1.21 -10.26 41.83
CA LEU A 108 -0.89 -10.34 43.26
C LEU A 108 -0.72 -8.95 43.89
N LYS A 109 -0.72 -7.87 43.09
CA LYS A 109 -0.74 -6.51 43.64
C LYS A 109 -2.10 -6.31 44.31
N PRO A 110 -2.16 -6.09 45.63
CA PRO A 110 -3.41 -5.79 46.30
C PRO A 110 -3.99 -4.56 45.62
N ILE A 111 -5.17 -4.72 45.04
CA ILE A 111 -5.93 -3.59 44.52
C ILE A 111 -6.28 -2.78 45.76
N GLU A 112 -5.64 -1.62 45.94
CA GLU A 112 -6.01 -0.62 46.94
C GLU A 112 -7.41 -0.10 46.56
N ARG A 113 -8.42 -0.93 46.79
CA ARG A 113 -9.80 -0.47 46.86
C ARG A 113 -9.86 0.34 48.15
N PRO A 114 -10.23 1.63 48.12
CA PRO A 114 -10.63 2.29 49.35
C PRO A 114 -11.78 1.45 49.90
N TYR A 115 -11.49 0.69 50.97
CA TYR A 115 -12.50 -0.03 51.72
C TYR A 115 -13.43 1.05 52.27
N LEU A 116 -14.64 1.11 51.71
CA LEU A 116 -15.72 1.85 52.32
C LEU A 116 -16.23 0.93 53.43
N ASP A 117 -15.64 1.06 54.63
CA ASP A 117 -16.12 0.37 55.83
C ASP A 117 -17.58 0.79 56.09
N PRO A 118 -18.57 -0.13 56.06
CA PRO A 118 -19.98 0.22 56.22
C PRO A 118 -20.40 0.59 57.65
N GLU A 119 -19.49 0.59 58.62
CA GLU A 119 -19.83 0.77 60.05
C GLU A 119 -19.29 2.05 60.70
N GLU A 120 -18.55 2.91 60.00
CA GLU A 120 -18.20 4.21 60.57
C GLU A 120 -19.36 5.21 60.38
N PRO A 121 -19.93 5.76 61.47
CA PRO A 121 -20.93 6.81 61.37
C PRO A 121 -20.34 8.00 60.60
N PRO A 122 -21.15 8.72 59.79
CA PRO A 122 -20.65 9.76 58.92
C PRO A 122 -19.83 10.77 59.73
N PRO A 123 -18.59 11.10 59.31
CA PRO A 123 -17.77 12.06 60.02
C PRO A 123 -18.54 13.38 60.07
N VAL A 124 -18.78 13.85 61.29
CA VAL A 124 -19.27 15.20 61.59
C VAL A 124 -18.43 16.20 60.80
N PRO A 125 -19.04 17.19 60.11
CA PRO A 125 -18.31 18.17 59.34
C PRO A 125 -17.51 19.06 60.31
N VAL A 126 -16.26 18.68 60.53
CA VAL A 126 -15.27 19.53 61.19
C VAL A 126 -14.94 20.67 60.20
N PRO A 127 -15.06 21.94 60.59
CA PRO A 127 -14.77 23.06 59.72
C PRO A 127 -13.31 23.05 59.28
N SER A 128 -13.16 23.21 57.97
CA SER A 128 -11.94 23.33 57.18
C SER A 128 -10.76 24.02 57.87
N GLU A 129 -9.63 23.30 57.97
CA GLU A 129 -8.31 23.94 57.89
C GLU A 129 -7.99 24.25 56.41
N PRO A 130 -7.50 25.47 56.08
CA PRO A 130 -7.22 25.85 54.70
C PRO A 130 -5.95 25.18 54.18
N ALA A 131 -6.12 24.08 53.44
CA ALA A 131 -5.05 23.44 52.68
C ALA A 131 -4.81 24.17 51.34
N LYS A 132 -3.72 24.94 51.30
CA LYS A 132 -2.81 25.29 50.17
C LYS A 132 -3.38 25.31 48.72
N PRO A 133 -3.30 26.47 48.02
CA PRO A 133 -3.73 26.61 46.63
C PRO A 133 -2.64 26.14 45.66
N GLU A 134 -2.70 24.89 45.19
CA GLU A 134 -1.77 24.45 44.12
C GLU A 134 -2.33 23.37 43.18
N LYS A 135 -3.55 22.88 43.41
CA LYS A 135 -4.14 21.75 42.63
C LYS A 135 -5.40 22.08 41.84
N GLN A 136 -5.85 23.34 41.82
CA GLN A 136 -7.03 23.75 41.04
C GLN A 136 -6.66 24.10 39.58
N GLU A 137 -5.52 24.77 39.34
CA GLU A 137 -5.11 25.17 37.99
C GLU A 137 -4.83 23.98 37.06
N VAL A 138 -4.32 22.86 37.59
CA VAL A 138 -4.01 21.68 36.76
C VAL A 138 -5.27 20.98 36.24
N LYS A 139 -6.37 21.00 37.02
CA LYS A 139 -7.65 20.41 36.62
C LYS A 139 -8.39 21.29 35.61
N GLU A 140 -8.29 22.61 35.77
CA GLU A 140 -8.88 23.57 34.83
C GLU A 140 -8.13 23.57 33.49
N ALA A 141 -6.79 23.50 33.51
CA ALA A 141 -5.98 23.38 32.30
C ALA A 141 -6.23 22.07 31.52
N GLU A 142 -6.56 20.97 32.21
CA GLU A 142 -6.93 19.72 31.55
C GLU A 142 -8.33 19.79 30.91
N ALA A 143 -9.27 20.46 31.57
CA ALA A 143 -10.62 20.68 31.04
C ALA A 143 -10.63 21.62 29.82
N GLU A 144 -9.80 22.66 29.83
CA GLU A 144 -9.62 23.55 28.67
C GLU A 144 -8.99 22.82 27.48
N LYS A 145 -7.97 21.98 27.71
CA LYS A 145 -7.36 21.15 26.66
C LYS A 145 -8.35 20.17 26.02
N LYS A 146 -9.27 19.59 26.80
CA LYS A 146 -10.32 18.71 26.26
C LYS A 146 -11.30 19.48 25.37
N LYS A 147 -11.75 20.66 25.81
CA LYS A 147 -12.60 21.55 25.00
C LYS A 147 -11.91 22.01 23.71
N GLU A 148 -10.63 22.38 23.79
CA GLU A 148 -9.83 22.77 22.62
C GLU A 148 -9.69 21.63 21.59
N MET A 149 -9.47 20.39 22.06
CA MET A 149 -9.44 19.22 21.18
C MET A 149 -10.79 18.97 20.51
N ASP A 150 -11.88 18.99 21.25
CA ASP A 150 -13.23 18.78 20.68
C ASP A 150 -13.57 19.87 19.63
N ASP A 151 -13.21 21.13 19.89
CA ASP A 151 -13.39 22.23 18.92
C ASP A 151 -12.51 22.06 17.68
N ARG A 152 -11.28 21.54 17.86
CA ARG A 152 -10.36 21.25 16.77
C ARG A 152 -10.85 20.08 15.90
N GLU A 153 -11.38 19.02 16.51
CA GLU A 153 -11.98 17.89 15.80
C GLU A 153 -13.24 18.31 15.03
N HIS A 154 -14.06 19.18 15.61
CA HIS A 154 -15.23 19.75 14.95
C HIS A 154 -14.83 20.60 13.73
N LYS A 155 -13.79 21.43 13.89
CA LYS A 155 -13.27 22.27 12.79
C LYS A 155 -12.64 21.44 11.66
N LEU A 156 -12.07 20.28 11.98
CA LEU A 156 -11.51 19.35 11.01
C LEU A 156 -12.56 18.41 10.39
N GLY A 157 -13.83 18.49 10.81
CA GLY A 157 -14.92 17.65 10.29
C GLY A 157 -14.82 16.18 10.70
N ILE A 158 -14.02 15.86 11.71
CA ILE A 158 -13.82 14.48 12.22
C ILE A 158 -14.99 14.09 13.13
N LYS A 159 -15.56 15.06 13.85
CA LYS A 159 -16.63 14.86 14.82
C LYS A 159 -17.84 15.69 14.42
N ILE A 160 -18.93 15.01 14.09
CA ILE A 160 -20.24 15.62 13.82
C ILE A 160 -20.94 15.78 15.17
N LYS A 161 -21.41 16.99 15.51
CA LYS A 161 -22.16 17.17 16.76
C LYS A 161 -23.49 16.43 16.68
N PHE A 162 -23.91 15.89 17.80
CA PHE A 162 -25.23 15.25 17.94
C PHE A 162 -26.31 16.33 17.71
N GLY A 163 -26.85 16.38 16.49
CA GLY A 163 -27.76 17.43 16.02
C GLY A 163 -27.52 17.90 14.57
N ASP A 164 -26.31 17.72 14.04
CA ASP A 164 -25.95 18.12 12.66
C ASP A 164 -26.14 16.98 11.64
N LEU A 165 -26.66 15.83 12.07
CA LEU A 165 -26.99 14.72 11.17
C LEU A 165 -28.28 15.07 10.39
N PRO A 166 -28.30 14.88 9.06
CA PRO A 166 -29.53 15.09 8.29
C PRO A 166 -30.61 14.14 8.81
N ALA A 167 -31.82 14.67 9.02
CA ALA A 167 -32.96 13.90 9.53
C ALA A 167 -33.26 12.66 8.68
N THR A 168 -32.93 12.71 7.37
CA THR A 168 -32.97 11.57 6.46
C THR A 168 -31.55 11.06 6.19
N PRO A 169 -31.25 9.78 6.52
CA PRO A 169 -30.00 9.15 6.15
C PRO A 169 -29.82 9.16 4.63
N TRP A 170 -28.57 9.28 4.18
CA TRP A 170 -28.26 9.38 2.74
C TRP A 170 -28.80 8.21 1.90
N TYR A 171 -28.97 7.03 2.50
CA TYR A 171 -29.49 5.83 1.84
C TYR A 171 -31.03 5.79 1.71
N LEU A 172 -31.74 6.66 2.43
CA LEU A 172 -33.20 6.83 2.35
C LEU A 172 -33.60 7.98 1.42
N LYS A 173 -32.63 8.75 0.88
CA LYS A 173 -32.94 9.77 -0.11
C LYS A 173 -33.36 9.08 -1.41
N PRO A 174 -34.59 9.30 -1.91
CA PRO A 174 -35.01 8.73 -3.18
C PRO A 174 -34.05 9.24 -4.26
N ILE A 175 -33.41 8.29 -4.94
CA ILE A 175 -32.55 8.61 -6.07
C ILE A 175 -33.50 9.07 -7.17
N GLU A 176 -33.52 10.37 -7.46
CA GLU A 176 -34.14 10.92 -8.66
C GLU A 176 -33.38 10.39 -9.89
N ARG A 177 -33.66 9.15 -10.26
CA ARG A 177 -33.31 8.65 -11.59
C ARG A 177 -34.34 9.27 -12.52
N PRO A 178 -33.97 10.15 -13.46
CA PRO A 178 -34.90 10.53 -14.52
C PRO A 178 -35.35 9.22 -15.17
N TYR A 179 -36.65 9.00 -15.18
CA TYR A 179 -37.27 7.85 -15.81
C TYR A 179 -36.92 7.94 -17.30
N LEU A 180 -35.98 7.11 -17.77
CA LEU A 180 -35.77 6.93 -19.19
C LEU A 180 -36.92 6.04 -19.68
N ASP A 181 -37.90 6.66 -20.33
CA ASP A 181 -38.93 5.94 -21.07
C ASP A 181 -38.24 5.05 -22.13
N PRO A 182 -38.47 3.72 -22.13
CA PRO A 182 -37.81 2.80 -23.05
C PRO A 182 -38.20 2.94 -24.53
N GLU A 183 -39.13 3.84 -24.88
CA GLU A 183 -39.64 3.99 -26.25
C GLU A 183 -39.09 5.20 -27.02
N GLU A 184 -38.28 6.08 -26.41
CA GLU A 184 -37.68 7.17 -27.17
C GLU A 184 -36.39 6.72 -27.87
N PRO A 185 -36.31 6.82 -29.23
CA PRO A 185 -35.08 6.50 -29.95
C PRO A 185 -33.96 7.46 -29.52
N PRO A 186 -32.71 6.98 -29.43
CA PRO A 186 -31.61 7.78 -28.90
C PRO A 186 -31.45 9.07 -29.71
N PRO A 187 -31.32 10.24 -29.06
CA PRO A 187 -31.23 11.51 -29.77
C PRO A 187 -29.97 11.53 -30.65
N VAL A 188 -30.19 11.74 -31.94
CA VAL A 188 -29.13 11.95 -32.94
C VAL A 188 -28.27 13.15 -32.50
N PRO A 189 -26.93 13.05 -32.51
CA PRO A 189 -26.07 14.14 -32.09
C PRO A 189 -26.12 15.27 -33.13
N VAL A 190 -26.86 16.33 -32.81
CA VAL A 190 -26.83 17.60 -33.55
C VAL A 190 -25.58 18.36 -33.09
N PRO A 191 -24.72 18.86 -34.00
CA PRO A 191 -23.53 19.62 -33.63
C PRO A 191 -23.93 20.94 -32.95
N SER A 192 -23.46 21.14 -31.72
CA SER A 192 -23.73 22.32 -30.90
C SER A 192 -22.89 23.52 -31.35
N GLU A 193 -23.55 24.65 -31.59
CA GLU A 193 -22.92 25.95 -31.76
C GLU A 193 -22.28 26.45 -30.44
N PRO A 194 -21.19 27.24 -30.49
CA PRO A 194 -20.47 27.67 -29.30
C PRO A 194 -21.25 28.74 -28.51
N ALA A 195 -21.62 28.40 -27.28
CA ALA A 195 -22.29 29.31 -26.34
C ALA A 195 -21.39 30.49 -25.91
N LYS A 196 -21.94 31.70 -25.94
CA LYS A 196 -21.34 32.95 -25.44
C LYS A 196 -21.38 32.98 -23.89
N PRO A 197 -20.38 33.55 -23.19
CA PRO A 197 -20.40 33.64 -21.73
C PRO A 197 -21.27 34.83 -21.26
N GLU A 198 -22.28 34.52 -20.47
CA GLU A 198 -23.16 35.47 -19.78
C GLU A 198 -22.44 36.06 -18.54
N LYS A 199 -22.34 37.39 -18.49
CA LYS A 199 -21.73 38.15 -17.39
C LYS A 199 -22.74 38.27 -16.25
N GLN A 200 -22.41 37.72 -15.09
CA GLN A 200 -23.09 38.07 -13.84
C GLN A 200 -22.21 39.01 -13.01
N GLU A 201 -22.62 40.28 -12.97
CA GLU A 201 -22.11 41.28 -12.05
C GLU A 201 -22.74 41.08 -10.67
N VAL A 202 -21.93 40.86 -9.62
CA VAL A 202 -22.40 40.96 -8.23
C VAL A 202 -21.49 41.88 -7.42
N LYS A 203 -22.16 42.84 -6.80
CA LYS A 203 -21.66 44.03 -6.12
C LYS A 203 -20.81 43.73 -4.89
N VAL A 204 -19.74 44.51 -4.76
CA VAL A 204 -18.84 44.59 -3.60
C VAL A 204 -19.54 45.26 -2.42
N LYS A 205 -19.59 44.60 -1.26
CA LYS A 205 -19.65 45.27 0.05
C LYS A 205 -18.39 44.91 0.85
N LYS A 206 -17.70 45.96 1.27
CA LYS A 206 -16.33 45.99 1.79
C LYS A 206 -16.40 46.19 3.30
N GLU A 207 -16.10 45.17 4.09
CA GLU A 207 -15.79 45.35 5.51
C GLU A 207 -14.37 44.87 5.84
N LYS A 208 -13.58 45.82 6.34
CA LYS A 208 -12.20 45.66 6.75
C LYS A 208 -12.14 44.94 8.10
N LYS A 209 -11.60 43.72 8.14
CA LYS A 209 -10.96 43.19 9.36
C LYS A 209 -9.53 42.74 9.04
N LYS A 210 -8.57 43.53 9.50
CA LYS A 210 -7.14 43.20 9.53
C LYS A 210 -6.95 41.93 10.37
N LYS A 211 -6.77 40.77 9.72
CA LYS A 211 -6.20 39.58 10.37
C LYS A 211 -4.78 39.37 9.84
N ARG A 212 -3.86 39.33 10.80
CA ARG A 212 -2.42 39.12 10.64
C ARG A 212 -2.19 37.87 9.79
N ARG A 213 -1.54 38.04 8.63
CA ARG A 213 -1.09 36.93 7.80
C ARG A 213 0.15 36.34 8.46
N HIS A 214 -0.01 35.19 9.12
CA HIS A 214 1.10 34.28 9.32
C HIS A 214 1.43 33.64 7.97
N SER A 215 2.60 33.96 7.42
CA SER A 215 3.18 33.30 6.27
C SER A 215 3.66 31.90 6.67
N SER A 216 2.77 30.91 6.71
CA SER A 216 3.18 29.51 6.75
C SER A 216 3.41 29.03 5.33
N SER A 217 4.67 29.17 4.90
CA SER A 217 5.28 28.39 3.84
C SER A 217 5.03 26.89 4.08
N SER A 218 4.04 26.32 3.39
CA SER A 218 3.76 24.87 3.38
C SER A 218 3.17 24.46 2.04
N SER A 219 3.85 24.82 0.94
CA SER A 219 3.47 24.36 -0.41
C SER A 219 4.07 23.00 -0.78
N ASP A 220 4.98 22.44 0.03
CA ASP A 220 5.79 21.26 -0.34
C ASP A 220 5.22 19.90 0.15
N SER A 221 3.92 19.86 0.49
CA SER A 221 3.23 18.67 1.03
C SER A 221 2.05 18.20 0.17
N SER A 222 1.41 19.08 -0.60
CA SER A 222 0.28 18.73 -1.45
C SER A 222 0.73 17.89 -2.65
N GLU A 223 1.81 18.27 -3.33
CA GLU A 223 2.30 17.57 -4.53
C GLU A 223 2.78 16.15 -4.25
N LYS A 224 3.43 15.93 -3.09
CA LYS A 224 3.84 14.59 -2.64
C LYS A 224 2.64 13.69 -2.34
N LYS A 225 1.55 14.27 -1.82
CA LYS A 225 0.29 13.54 -1.59
C LYS A 225 -0.42 13.24 -2.92
N GLN A 226 -0.45 14.19 -3.85
CA GLN A 226 -1.06 14.00 -5.18
C GLN A 226 -0.31 12.96 -6.01
N SER A 227 1.03 13.00 -6.02
CA SER A 227 1.85 12.00 -6.71
C SER A 227 1.72 10.61 -6.07
N LYS A 228 1.66 10.52 -4.73
CA LYS A 228 1.38 9.24 -4.05
C LYS A 228 -0.01 8.70 -4.41
N LEU A 229 -1.03 9.56 -4.47
CA LEU A 229 -2.39 9.16 -4.84
C LEU A 229 -2.48 8.74 -6.31
N ALA A 230 -1.76 9.44 -7.20
CA ALA A 230 -1.67 9.09 -8.62
C ALA A 230 -1.03 7.71 -8.82
N LYS A 231 0.03 7.39 -8.07
CA LYS A 231 0.65 6.06 -8.07
C LYS A 231 -0.32 4.97 -7.65
N LEU A 232 -1.08 5.18 -6.57
CA LEU A 232 -2.11 4.21 -6.13
C LEU A 232 -3.22 4.02 -7.17
N ARG A 233 -3.59 5.08 -7.90
CA ARG A 233 -4.57 4.97 -9.00
C ARG A 233 -4.01 4.20 -10.19
N GLN A 234 -2.75 4.43 -10.56
CA GLN A 234 -2.08 3.70 -11.64
C GLN A 234 -1.97 2.22 -11.29
N GLU A 235 -1.50 1.89 -10.09
CA GLU A 235 -1.42 0.51 -9.61
C GLU A 235 -2.79 -0.17 -9.62
N ARG A 236 -3.85 0.53 -9.19
CA ARG A 236 -5.22 0.01 -9.28
C ARG A 236 -5.62 -0.29 -10.72
N LEU A 237 -5.38 0.64 -11.65
CA LEU A 237 -5.69 0.43 -13.08
C LEU A 237 -4.89 -0.73 -13.68
N GLU A 238 -3.65 -0.93 -13.24
CA GLU A 238 -2.83 -2.06 -13.66
C GLU A 238 -3.38 -3.39 -13.15
N ARG A 239 -3.82 -3.46 -11.89
CA ARG A 239 -4.50 -4.65 -11.35
C ARG A 239 -5.76 -4.97 -12.14
N GLU A 240 -6.62 -3.98 -12.36
CA GLU A 240 -7.84 -4.15 -13.17
C GLU A 240 -7.51 -4.58 -14.61
N ARG A 241 -6.43 -4.07 -15.22
CA ARG A 241 -5.98 -4.52 -16.56
C ARG A 241 -5.46 -5.95 -16.54
N ILE A 242 -4.73 -6.35 -15.50
CA ILE A 242 -4.21 -7.72 -15.36
C ILE A 242 -5.37 -8.69 -15.18
N GLU A 243 -6.32 -8.38 -14.31
CA GLU A 243 -7.52 -9.19 -14.09
C GLU A 243 -8.35 -9.29 -15.37
N LYS A 244 -8.62 -8.18 -16.06
CA LYS A 244 -9.30 -8.20 -17.37
C LYS A 244 -8.57 -9.03 -18.41
N LYS A 245 -7.24 -8.95 -18.48
CA LYS A 245 -6.44 -9.78 -19.38
C LYS A 245 -6.56 -11.26 -19.02
N ARG A 246 -6.51 -11.58 -17.74
CA ARG A 246 -6.65 -12.95 -17.24
C ARG A 246 -8.05 -13.50 -17.52
N GLU A 247 -9.10 -12.73 -17.27
CA GLU A 247 -10.48 -13.06 -17.61
C GLU A 247 -10.62 -13.29 -19.12
N PHE A 248 -10.10 -12.36 -19.93
CA PHE A 248 -10.13 -12.48 -21.38
C PHE A 248 -9.42 -13.75 -21.86
N GLU A 249 -8.24 -14.08 -21.31
CA GLU A 249 -7.51 -15.29 -21.67
C GLU A 249 -8.23 -16.58 -21.24
N LEU A 250 -8.95 -16.55 -20.11
CA LEU A 250 -9.79 -17.67 -19.66
C LEU A 250 -11.04 -17.85 -20.53
N LEU A 251 -11.67 -16.75 -20.95
CA LEU A 251 -12.86 -16.73 -21.81
C LEU A 251 -12.55 -17.06 -23.27
N HIS A 252 -11.33 -16.74 -23.74
CA HIS A 252 -10.89 -16.94 -25.12
C HIS A 252 -9.66 -17.87 -25.20
N PRO A 253 -9.84 -19.18 -24.93
CA PRO A 253 -8.74 -20.15 -25.03
C PRO A 253 -8.17 -20.25 -26.46
N GLU A 254 -8.96 -19.91 -27.48
CA GLU A 254 -8.54 -19.85 -28.89
C GLU A 254 -7.37 -18.89 -29.11
N VAL A 255 -7.36 -17.75 -28.41
CA VAL A 255 -6.27 -16.76 -28.51
C VAL A 255 -4.98 -17.33 -27.95
N ARG A 256 -5.06 -18.08 -26.84
CA ARG A 256 -3.91 -18.76 -26.24
C ARG A 256 -3.36 -19.87 -27.15
N ILE A 257 -4.24 -20.64 -27.78
CA ILE A 257 -3.86 -21.69 -28.74
C ILE A 257 -3.23 -21.08 -30.00
N ALA A 258 -3.80 -20.00 -30.53
CA ALA A 258 -3.26 -19.28 -31.68
C ALA A 258 -1.87 -18.68 -31.39
N GLN A 259 -1.67 -18.10 -30.20
CA GLN A 259 -0.36 -17.59 -29.78
C GLN A 259 0.67 -18.71 -29.61
N ALA A 260 0.27 -19.86 -29.05
CA ALA A 260 1.14 -21.03 -28.94
C ALA A 260 1.50 -21.60 -30.32
N ALA A 261 0.56 -21.64 -31.25
CA ALA A 261 0.78 -22.08 -32.62
C ALA A 261 1.69 -21.12 -33.40
N ALA A 262 1.53 -19.80 -33.23
CA ALA A 262 2.41 -18.80 -33.82
C ALA A 262 3.87 -18.95 -33.33
N ARG A 263 4.06 -19.14 -32.02
CA ARG A 263 5.38 -19.41 -31.44
C ARG A 263 6.03 -20.70 -31.95
N ARG A 264 5.23 -21.74 -32.23
CA ARG A 264 5.73 -22.99 -32.84
C ARG A 264 6.17 -22.78 -34.28
N LYS A 265 5.40 -22.05 -35.08
CA LYS A 265 5.76 -21.71 -36.46
C LYS A 265 7.05 -20.88 -36.54
N GLU A 266 7.19 -19.89 -35.64
CA GLU A 266 8.41 -19.08 -35.55
C GLU A 266 9.63 -19.93 -35.15
N ALA A 267 9.45 -20.93 -34.26
CA ALA A 267 10.50 -21.88 -33.90
C ALA A 267 10.85 -22.85 -35.03
N GLU A 268 9.87 -23.27 -35.84
CA GLU A 268 10.08 -24.12 -37.03
C GLU A 268 10.81 -23.39 -38.17
N GLU A 269 10.67 -22.05 -38.26
CA GLU A 269 11.39 -21.21 -39.22
C GLU A 269 12.87 -20.96 -38.84
N GLY A 270 13.28 -21.37 -37.64
CA GLY A 270 14.68 -21.36 -37.22
C GLY A 270 15.57 -22.16 -38.18
N ARG A 271 16.53 -21.49 -38.82
CA ARG A 271 17.46 -22.14 -39.75
C ARG A 271 18.41 -23.03 -38.96
N TYR A 272 18.21 -24.35 -39.04
CA TYR A 272 19.11 -25.33 -38.43
C TYR A 272 20.56 -25.13 -38.90
N ASN A 273 21.50 -25.13 -37.94
CA ASN A 273 22.93 -25.14 -38.24
C ASN A 273 23.30 -26.45 -38.97
N SER A 274 23.71 -26.32 -40.24
CA SER A 274 23.98 -27.46 -41.14
C SER A 274 25.14 -28.35 -40.69
N GLN A 275 25.94 -27.92 -39.72
CA GLN A 275 27.06 -28.70 -39.18
C GLN A 275 26.60 -29.85 -38.29
N PHE A 276 25.51 -29.68 -37.54
CA PHE A 276 25.10 -30.64 -36.51
C PHE A 276 23.96 -31.55 -36.96
N ASN A 277 23.11 -31.13 -37.91
CA ASN A 277 22.04 -31.95 -38.50
C ASN A 277 21.73 -31.57 -39.97
N PRO A 278 22.51 -32.05 -40.95
CA PRO A 278 22.41 -31.62 -42.35
C PRO A 278 21.12 -32.07 -43.05
N GLN A 279 20.46 -33.14 -42.57
CA GLN A 279 19.21 -33.63 -43.15
C GLN A 279 18.03 -32.69 -42.85
N LEU A 280 17.97 -32.13 -41.63
CA LEU A 280 16.94 -31.16 -41.21
C LEU A 280 17.14 -29.80 -41.88
N ALA A 281 18.40 -29.35 -41.99
CA ALA A 281 18.75 -28.10 -42.71
C ALA A 281 18.37 -28.13 -44.21
N ARG A 282 18.21 -29.32 -44.80
CA ARG A 282 17.82 -29.51 -46.21
C ARG A 282 16.32 -29.52 -46.43
N GLN A 283 15.50 -29.87 -45.43
CA GLN A 283 14.05 -29.95 -45.56
C GLN A 283 13.41 -28.62 -45.95
N ASN A 284 13.98 -27.50 -45.48
CA ASN A 284 13.48 -26.15 -45.79
C ASN A 284 13.88 -25.63 -47.19
N ARG A 285 14.63 -26.42 -47.99
CA ARG A 285 15.09 -26.01 -49.34
C ARG A 285 14.16 -26.43 -50.49
N HIS A 286 13.16 -27.29 -50.24
CA HIS A 286 12.32 -27.85 -51.30
C HIS A 286 10.91 -27.23 -51.42
N HIS A 287 10.60 -26.18 -50.65
CA HIS A 287 9.33 -25.44 -50.71
C HIS A 287 9.49 -24.01 -51.28
N ARG A 288 10.35 -23.82 -52.28
CA ARG A 288 10.46 -22.55 -53.01
C ARG A 288 10.29 -22.75 -54.50
#